data_AF-A0A8T1J7V0-F1
#
_entry.id   AF-A0A8T1J7V0-F1
#
_cell.length_a   1.000
_cell.length_b   1.000
_cell.length_c   1.000
_cell.angle_alpha   90.00
_cell.angle_beta   90.00
_cell.angle_gamma   90.00
#
_symmetry.space_group_name_H-M   'P 1'
#
loop_
_entity.id
_entity.type
_entity.pdbx_description
1 polymer ?
#
loop_
_entity_poly.entity_id
_entity_poly.type
_entity_poly.pdbx_seq_one_letter_code
_entity_poly.pdbx_strand_id
1 'polypeptide(L)' 'MDLAVKFEDFGSSEQFTVLEMDKYDLIRGMPWLEKHDPWIDWRGKAIGASRPAVSDRALVSHVPTSVRNWAARKGH' A
#
# COMPACT_ATOMS: atom_id res chain seq x y z
N MET A 1 -19.85 -2.58 -6.37
CA MET A 1 -19.63 -3.99 -6.01
C MET A 1 -18.54 -4.04 -4.95
N ASP A 2 -18.57 -5.03 -4.05
CA ASP A 2 -17.44 -5.28 -3.13
C ASP A 2 -16.33 -6.02 -3.87
N LEU A 3 -15.15 -5.39 -3.97
CA LEU A 3 -13.98 -5.97 -4.60
C LEU A 3 -12.91 -6.21 -3.54
N ALA A 4 -12.37 -7.43 -3.50
CA ALA A 4 -11.21 -7.74 -2.69
C ALA A 4 -9.96 -7.28 -3.44
N VAL A 5 -9.29 -6.24 -2.93
CA VAL A 5 -8.05 -5.71 -3.52
C VAL A 5 -6.92 -5.91 -2.52
N LYS A 6 -5.79 -6.43 -3.01
CA LYS A 6 -4.55 -6.53 -2.25
C LYS A 6 -3.47 -5.72 -2.95
N PHE A 7 -2.83 -4.81 -2.21
CA PHE A 7 -1.73 -3.99 -2.69
C PHE A 7 -0.68 -3.88 -1.58
N GLU A 8 0.49 -4.48 -1.79
CA GLU A 8 1.54 -4.59 -0.78
C GLU A 8 0.96 -5.12 0.56
N ASP A 9 1.09 -4.34 1.63
CA ASP A 9 0.61 -4.67 2.97
C ASP A 9 -0.88 -4.31 3.19
N PHE A 10 -1.54 -3.71 2.19
CA PHE A 10 -2.95 -3.37 2.26
C PHE A 10 -3.82 -4.49 1.67
N GLY A 11 -4.61 -5.13 2.51
CA GLY A 11 -5.74 -5.96 2.08
C GLY A 11 -7.04 -5.41 2.64
N SER A 12 -7.96 -4.98 1.75
CA SER A 12 -9.28 -4.50 2.13
C SER A 12 -10.35 -5.02 1.16
N SER A 13 -11.52 -5.35 1.70
CA SER A 13 -12.76 -5.48 0.92
C SER A 13 -13.42 -4.12 0.90
N GLU A 14 -13.50 -3.49 -0.27
CA GLU A 14 -14.04 -2.15 -0.41
C GLU A 14 -15.06 -2.04 -1.53
N GLN A 15 -16.01 -1.12 -1.33
CA GLN A 15 -17.00 -0.79 -2.32
C GLN A 15 -16.40 0.20 -3.32
N PHE A 16 -16.26 -0.25 -4.56
CA PHE A 16 -15.84 0.59 -5.66
C PHE A 16 -17.01 0.86 -6.60
N THR A 17 -17.00 2.05 -7.19
CA THR A 17 -17.84 2.40 -8.34
C THR A 17 -17.11 1.92 -9.60
N VAL A 18 -17.77 1.05 -10.37
CA VAL A 18 -17.22 0.55 -11.62
C VAL A 18 -17.52 1.56 -12.73
N LEU A 19 -16.47 2.06 -13.37
CA LEU A 19 -16.53 2.99 -14.49
C LEU A 19 -15.67 2.43 -15.62
N GLU A 20 -16.10 2.62 -16.86
CA GLU A 20 -15.26 2.33 -18.02
C GLU A 20 -14.15 3.38 -18.10
N MET A 21 -12.91 2.92 -18.00
CA MET A 21 -11.72 3.76 -17.96
C MET A 21 -10.69 3.22 -18.95
N ASP A 22 -9.96 4.12 -19.60
CA ASP A 22 -9.00 3.79 -20.65
C ASP A 22 -7.62 3.42 -20.10
N LYS A 23 -7.11 4.18 -19.13
CA LYS A 23 -5.71 4.15 -18.71
C LYS A 23 -5.46 3.52 -17.35
N TYR A 24 -6.47 3.46 -16.49
CA TYR A 24 -6.32 3.05 -15.10
C TYR A 24 -7.29 1.93 -14.76
N ASP A 25 -6.78 0.88 -14.12
CA ASP A 25 -7.58 -0.23 -13.65
C ASP A 25 -8.37 0.11 -12.37
N LEU A 26 -7.86 1.05 -11.55
CA LEU A 26 -8.43 1.43 -10.27
C LEU A 26 -7.98 2.83 -9.84
N ILE A 27 -8.92 3.68 -9.39
CA ILE A 27 -8.60 4.93 -8.69
C ILE A 27 -9.01 4.79 -7.21
N ARG A 28 -8.04 5.00 -6.32
CA ARG A 28 -8.28 5.18 -4.88
C ARG A 28 -8.50 6.66 -4.60
N GLY A 29 -9.75 7.03 -4.34
CA GLY A 29 -10.13 8.40 -4.03
C GLY A 29 -9.92 8.77 -2.56
N MET A 30 -10.38 9.98 -2.20
CA MET A 30 -10.31 10.51 -0.84
C MET A 30 -10.88 9.57 0.24
N PRO A 31 -12.05 8.91 0.06
CA PRO A 31 -12.60 8.02 1.09
C PRO A 31 -11.65 6.87 1.47
N TRP A 32 -10.89 6.37 0.49
CA TRP A 32 -9.88 5.33 0.74
C TRP A 32 -8.70 5.87 1.54
N LEU A 33 -8.21 7.06 1.15
CA LEU A 33 -7.09 7.73 1.80
C LEU A 33 -7.43 8.11 3.25
N GLU A 34 -8.63 8.63 3.50
CA GLU A 34 -9.08 8.99 4.85
C GLU A 34 -9.19 7.78 5.77
N LYS A 35 -9.67 6.64 5.25
CA LYS A 35 -9.88 5.41 6.02
C LYS A 35 -8.57 4.72 6.37
N HIS A 36 -7.63 4.68 5.42
CA HIS A 36 -6.40 3.91 5.56
C HIS A 36 -5.18 4.77 5.95
N ASP A 37 -5.34 6.09 5.91
CA ASP A 37 -4.34 7.11 6.27
C ASP A 37 -2.92 6.75 5.82
N PRO A 38 -2.68 6.41 4.55
CA PRO A 38 -1.37 5.91 4.13
C PRO A 38 -0.32 7.02 4.21
N TRP A 39 0.93 6.65 4.52
CA TRP A 39 2.04 7.57 4.29
C TRP A 39 2.34 7.63 2.79
N ILE A 40 2.60 8.84 2.29
CA ILE A 40 2.91 9.09 0.87
C ILE A 40 4.27 9.76 0.77
N ASP A 41 5.24 9.07 0.20
CA ASP A 41 6.53 9.67 -0.16
C ASP A 41 6.46 10.23 -1.59
N TRP A 42 6.28 11.54 -1.66
CA TRP A 42 6.25 12.27 -2.93
C TRP A 42 7.57 12.27 -3.69
N ARG A 43 8.72 12.16 -3.00
CA ARG A 43 10.06 12.19 -3.62
C ARG A 43 10.48 10.79 -4.07
N GLY A 44 10.32 9.80 -3.21
CA GLY A 44 10.62 8.39 -3.52
C GLY A 44 9.53 7.69 -4.34
N LYS A 45 8.38 8.33 -4.57
CA LYS A 45 7.24 7.79 -5.33
C LYS A 45 6.72 6.48 -4.74
N ALA A 46 6.67 6.42 -3.42
CA ALA A 46 6.21 5.25 -2.67
C ALA A 46 5.01 5.61 -1.79
N ILE A 47 4.22 4.59 -1.50
CA ILE A 47 3.09 4.64 -0.58
C ILE A 47 3.19 3.41 0.32
N GLY A 48 2.73 3.50 1.57
CA GLY A 48 2.68 2.32 2.43
C GLY A 48 1.67 2.47 3.55
N ALA A 49 1.44 1.38 4.27
CA ALA A 49 0.53 1.35 5.40
C ALA A 49 1.00 2.29 6.50
N SER A 50 0.10 3.12 7.01
CA SER A 50 0.37 3.80 8.27
C SER A 50 0.56 2.76 9.35
N ARG A 51 1.68 2.90 10.07
CA ARG A 51 1.92 2.08 11.26
C ARG A 51 0.84 2.43 12.29
N PRO A 52 0.34 1.46 13.06
CA PRO A 52 -0.38 1.77 14.28
C PRO A 52 0.47 2.76 15.06
N ALA A 53 -0.14 3.82 15.59
CA ALA A 53 0.51 4.66 16.58
C ALA A 53 1.08 3.70 17.65
N VAL A 54 2.40 3.50 17.61
CA VAL A 54 3.09 2.71 18.62
C VAL A 54 2.69 3.40 19.92
N SER A 55 1.94 2.69 20.76
CA SER A 55 1.61 3.16 22.10
C SER A 55 2.89 3.70 22.70
N ASP A 56 2.84 4.97 23.11
CA ASP A 56 3.86 5.73 23.80
C ASP A 56 4.65 4.87 24.80
N ARG A 57 5.72 4.20 24.34
CA ARG A 57 6.96 3.94 25.08
C ARG A 57 7.91 2.99 24.34
N ALA A 58 9.16 3.45 24.33
CA ALA A 58 10.40 2.77 24.01
C ALA A 58 10.80 2.74 22.52
N LEU A 59 11.66 3.71 22.21
CA LEU A 59 12.64 3.70 21.12
C LEU A 59 13.25 2.31 20.93
N VAL A 60 13.05 1.70 19.77
CA VAL A 60 14.06 0.84 19.15
C VAL A 60 14.04 1.10 17.65
N SER A 61 15.19 1.56 17.15
CA SER A 61 15.51 1.70 15.73
C SER A 61 15.15 0.40 14.99
N HIS A 62 14.17 0.46 14.10
CA HIS A 62 14.00 -0.54 13.06
C HIS A 62 14.30 0.13 11.72
N VAL A 63 15.52 -0.08 11.25
CA VAL A 63 15.87 0.00 9.83
C VAL A 63 14.91 -0.93 9.08
N PRO A 64 14.13 -0.45 8.08
CA PRO A 64 13.29 -1.32 7.30
C PRO A 64 14.19 -2.29 6.52
N THR A 65 14.22 -3.55 6.94
CA THR A 65 14.83 -4.62 6.16
C THR A 65 13.77 -5.15 5.20
N SER A 66 13.52 -4.41 4.11
CA SER A 66 12.83 -4.96 2.94
C SER A 66 13.51 -4.46 1.67
N VAL A 67 14.75 -4.91 1.48
CA VAL A 67 15.25 -5.26 0.15
C VAL A 67 15.42 -6.77 0.18
N ARG A 68 14.41 -7.51 -0.28
CA ARG A 68 14.56 -8.94 -0.57
C ARG A 68 14.39 -9.17 -2.08
N ASN A 69 15.56 -9.15 -2.73
CA ASN A 69 15.99 -10.14 -3.72
C ASN A 69 14.89 -10.74 -4.61
N TRP A 70 14.61 -10.07 -5.73
CA TRP A 70 14.17 -10.79 -6.92
C TRP A 70 15.38 -11.55 -7.47
N ALA A 71 15.57 -12.78 -7.00
CA ALA A 71 16.50 -13.70 -7.60
C ALA A 71 16.05 -13.98 -9.04
N ALA A 72 16.80 -13.44 -10.00
CA ALA A 72 16.71 -13.84 -11.39
C ALA A 72 17.02 -15.33 -11.50
N ARG A 73 15.98 -16.16 -11.60
CA ARG A 73 16.11 -17.49 -12.20
C ARG A 73 16.30 -17.30 -13.70
N LYS A 74 17.55 -17.17 -14.13
CA LYS A 74 17.94 -17.48 -15.52
C LYS A 74 18.44 -18.91 -15.52
N GLY A 75 17.69 -19.77 -16.19
CA GLY A 75 18.17 -21.10 -16.57
C GLY A 75 19.20 -21.00 -17.68
N HIS A 76 20.23 -21.84 -17.59
CA HIS A 76 20.73 -22.71 -18.65
C HIS A 76 21.61 -23.79 -18.02
#